data_AF-A0A1I7IWB9-F1
#
_entry.id   AF-A0A1I7IWB9-F1
#
_cell.length_a   1.000
_cell.length_b   1.000
_cell.length_c   1.000
_cell.angle_alpha   90.00
_cell.angle_beta   90.00
_cell.angle_gamma   90.00
#
_symmetry.space_group_name_H-M   'P 1'
#
loop_
_entity.id
_entity.type
_entity.pdbx_description
1 polymer ?
#
loop_
_entity_poly.entity_id
_entity_poly.type
_entity_poly.pdbx_seq_one_letter_code
_entity_poly.pdbx_strand_id
1 'polypeptide(L)' 'MKEALNFMKDYKTRKNALISTLILIFIGIIMMLFDYFVYGENFWNSTTYNLLFGGIFALHLYKICFKKDKK' A
#
# COMPACT_ATOMS: atom_id res chain seq x y z
N MET A 1 -3.50 17.21 18.25
CA MET A 1 -2.41 17.46 17.27
C MET A 1 -1.04 16.94 17.72
N LYS A 2 -0.58 17.20 18.96
CA LYS A 2 0.73 16.69 19.47
C LYS A 2 0.84 15.16 19.50
N GLU A 3 -0.23 14.44 19.83
CA GLU A 3 -0.23 12.97 19.85
C GLU A 3 -0.12 12.36 18.45
N ALA A 4 -0.85 12.89 17.46
CA ALA A 4 -0.73 12.46 16.07
C ALA A 4 0.68 12.69 15.51
N LEU A 5 1.35 13.77 15.95
CA LEU A 5 2.73 14.10 15.58
C LEU A 5 3.74 13.13 16.23
N ASN A 6 3.51 12.72 17.48
CA ASN A 6 4.32 11.69 18.16
C ASN A 6 4.06 10.28 17.60
N PHE A 7 2.83 9.97 17.22
CA PHE A 7 2.45 8.71 16.55
C PHE A 7 3.12 8.59 15.17
N MET A 8 3.26 9.72 14.45
CA MET A 8 4.05 9.82 13.21
C MET A 8 5.57 9.75 13.44
N LYS A 9 6.05 9.92 14.66
CA LYS A 9 7.49 9.88 15.00
C LYS A 9 7.97 8.45 15.27
N ASP A 10 7.08 7.57 15.72
CA ASP A 10 7.40 6.18 16.04
C ASP A 10 7.63 5.36 14.76
N TYR A 11 8.88 4.97 14.57
CA TYR A 11 9.34 4.19 13.43
C TYR A 11 8.59 2.85 13.29
N LYS A 12 8.31 2.19 14.41
CA LYS A 12 7.63 0.89 14.43
C LYS A 12 6.20 1.02 13.92
N THR A 13 5.52 2.08 14.32
CA THR A 13 4.14 2.38 13.92
C THR A 13 4.05 2.74 12.45
N ARG A 14 4.97 3.57 11.93
CA ARG A 14 5.05 3.88 10.48
C ARG A 14 5.33 2.63 9.63
N LYS A 15 6.19 1.74 10.13
CA LYS A 15 6.50 0.47 9.46
C LYS A 15 5.30 -0.45 9.41
N ASN A 16 4.60 -0.61 10.53
CA ASN A 16 3.37 -1.42 10.57
C ASN A 16 2.27 -0.83 9.69
N ALA A 17 2.11 0.49 9.66
CA ALA A 17 1.15 1.14 8.78
C ALA A 17 1.46 0.87 7.30
N LEU A 18 2.72 1.04 6.88
CA LEU A 18 3.14 0.76 5.50
C LEU A 18 2.98 -0.72 5.12
N ILE A 19 3.31 -1.64 6.04
CA ILE A 19 3.10 -3.09 5.82
C ILE A 19 1.61 -3.39 5.70
N SER A 20 0.77 -2.83 6.57
CA SER A 20 -0.69 -3.01 6.51
C SER A 20 -1.27 -2.47 5.20
N THR A 21 -0.81 -1.31 4.73
CA THR A 21 -1.18 -0.76 3.42
C THR A 21 -0.79 -1.70 2.27
N LEU A 22 0.42 -2.28 2.28
CA LEU A 22 0.84 -3.24 1.28
C LEU A 22 -0.02 -4.52 1.29
N ILE A 23 -0.42 -5.00 2.47
CA ILE A 23 -1.32 -6.16 2.60
C ILE A 23 -2.70 -5.84 2.00
N LEU A 24 -3.26 -4.67 2.29
CA LEU A 24 -4.55 -4.26 1.74
C LEU A 24 -4.52 -4.12 0.21
N ILE A 25 -3.42 -3.60 -0.34
CA ILE A 25 -3.21 -3.52 -1.79
C ILE A 25 -3.15 -4.94 -2.40
N PHE A 26 -2.48 -5.88 -1.73
CA PHE A 26 -2.42 -7.27 -2.19
C PHE A 26 -3.80 -7.94 -2.20
N ILE A 27 -4.61 -7.73 -1.16
CA ILE A 27 -5.99 -8.21 -1.11
C ILE A 27 -6.81 -7.62 -2.26
N GLY A 28 -6.66 -6.32 -2.54
CA GLY A 28 -7.34 -5.65 -3.65
C GLY A 28 -6.96 -6.24 -5.01
N ILE A 29 -5.68 -6.60 -5.22
CA ILE A 29 -5.23 -7.27 -6.45
C ILE A 29 -5.86 -8.68 -6.57
N ILE A 30 -5.98 -9.42 -5.46
CA ILE A 30 -6.63 -10.74 -5.46
C ILE A 30 -8.11 -10.61 -5.84
N MET A 31 -8.84 -9.65 -5.25
CA MET A 31 -10.24 -9.40 -5.60
C MET A 31 -10.39 -9.00 -7.06
N MET A 32 -9.53 -8.12 -7.56
CA MET A 32 -9.53 -7.72 -8.97
C MET A 32 -9.27 -8.89 -9.92
N LEU A 33 -8.36 -9.82 -9.55
CA LEU A 33 -8.15 -11.05 -10.31
C LEU A 33 -9.37 -11.97 -10.26
N PHE A 34 -10.00 -12.09 -9.09
CA PHE A 34 -11.24 -12.84 -8.94
C PHE A 34 -12.33 -12.27 -9.86
N ASP A 35 -12.51 -10.95 -9.89
CA ASP A 35 -13.51 -10.32 -10.74
C ASP A 35 -13.25 -10.55 -12.23
N TYR A 36 -11.98 -10.48 -12.64
CA TYR A 36 -11.57 -10.81 -14.00
C TYR A 36 -11.87 -12.27 -14.37
N PHE A 37 -11.50 -13.23 -13.52
CA PHE A 37 -11.64 -14.66 -13.84
C PHE A 37 -13.06 -15.19 -13.67
N VAL A 38 -13.82 -14.68 -12.70
CA VAL A 38 -15.15 -15.20 -12.35
C VAL A 38 -16.25 -14.44 -13.07
N TYR A 39 -16.17 -13.11 -13.12
CA TYR A 39 -17.20 -12.26 -13.71
C TYR A 39 -16.86 -11.81 -15.14
N GLY A 40 -15.62 -12.04 -15.61
CA GLY A 40 -15.19 -11.64 -16.94
C GLY A 40 -15.10 -10.12 -17.11
N GLU A 41 -15.02 -9.38 -16.01
CA GLU A 41 -14.93 -7.92 -16.06
C GLU A 41 -13.60 -7.45 -16.67
N ASN A 42 -13.58 -6.23 -17.21
CA ASN A 42 -12.37 -5.67 -17.81
C ASN A 42 -11.25 -5.52 -16.78
N PHE A 43 -10.15 -6.22 -17.02
CA PHE A 43 -8.95 -6.16 -16.17
C PHE A 43 -8.35 -4.75 -16.08
N TRP A 44 -8.40 -3.97 -17.15
CA TRP A 44 -7.83 -2.62 -17.19
C TRP A 44 -8.89 -1.56 -16.92
N ASN A 45 -9.33 -1.48 -15.67
CA ASN A 45 -10.32 -0.51 -15.23
C ASN A 45 -9.71 0.50 -14.22
N SER A 46 -10.50 1.49 -13.81
CA SER A 46 -10.05 2.51 -12.85
C SER A 46 -9.53 1.92 -11.54
N THR A 47 -10.11 0.83 -11.05
CA THR A 47 -9.71 0.16 -9.81
C THR A 47 -8.30 -0.42 -9.95
N THR A 48 -8.00 -1.06 -11.08
CA THR A 48 -6.68 -1.60 -11.41
C THR A 48 -5.60 -0.52 -11.41
N TYR A 49 -5.87 0.61 -12.07
CA TYR A 49 -4.93 1.73 -12.10
C TYR A 49 -4.71 2.33 -10.71
N ASN A 50 -5.76 2.45 -9.91
CA ASN A 50 -5.67 2.94 -8.53
C ASN A 50 -4.86 1.99 -7.63
N LEU A 51 -5.03 0.68 -7.79
CA LEU A 51 -4.27 -0.34 -7.05
C LEU A 51 -2.79 -0.35 -7.43
N LEU A 52 -2.48 -0.27 -8.74
CA LEU A 52 -1.11 -0.20 -9.23
C LEU A 52 -0.42 1.08 -8.75
N PHE A 53 -1.09 2.23 -8.87
CA PHE A 53 -0.55 3.50 -8.40
C PHE A 53 -0.36 3.51 -6.88
N GLY A 54 -1.34 3.02 -6.12
CA GLY A 54 -1.24 2.87 -4.67
C GLY A 54 -0.10 1.95 -4.24
N GLY A 55 0.11 0.84 -4.95
CA GLY A 55 1.22 -0.10 -4.74
C GLY A 55 2.58 0.55 -4.96
N ILE A 56 2.76 1.23 -6.09
CA ILE A 56 4.00 1.93 -6.42
C ILE A 56 4.26 3.05 -5.38
N PHE A 57 3.23 3.81 -5.01
CA PHE A 57 3.35 4.87 -4.03
C PHE A 57 3.73 4.35 -2.63
N ALA A 58 3.09 3.27 -2.17
CA ALA A 58 3.43 2.63 -0.90
C ALA A 58 4.87 2.08 -0.88
N LEU A 59 5.31 1.46 -1.98
CA LEU A 59 6.71 1.01 -2.15
C LEU A 59 7.70 2.18 -2.14
N HIS A 60 7.34 3.30 -2.77
CA HIS A 60 8.16 4.50 -2.79
C HIS A 60 8.31 5.10 -1.39
N LEU A 61 7.20 5.21 -0.64
CA LEU A 61 7.21 5.64 0.75
C LEU A 61 8.01 4.69 1.65
N TYR A 62 7.90 3.38 1.43
CA TYR A 62 8.71 2.38 2.13
C TYR A 62 10.20 2.61 1.87
N LYS A 63 10.60 2.80 0.61
CA LYS A 63 12.00 3.15 0.28
C LYS A 63 12.44 4.45 0.96
N ILE A 64 11.65 5.51 0.92
CA ILE A 64 12.05 6.80 1.54
C ILE A 64 12.18 6.66 3.06
N CYS A 65 11.21 6.01 3.72
CA CYS A 65 11.19 5.89 5.17
C CYS A 65 12.26 4.94 5.73
N PHE A 66 12.57 3.84 5.03
CA PHE A 66 13.42 2.76 5.55
C PHE A 66 14.82 2.70 4.94
N LYS A 67 15.12 3.48 3.89
CA LYS A 67 16.48 3.51 3.30
C LYS A 67 17.51 4.24 4.18
N LYS A 68 17.08 4.91 5.25
CA LYS A 68 17.97 5.61 6.20
C LYS A 68 18.50 4.75 7.36
N ASP A 69 18.06 3.50 7.55
CA ASP A 69 18.56 2.62 8.64
C ASP A 69 19.78 1.76 8.27
N LYS A 70 20.44 2.01 7.12
CA LYS A 70 21.68 1.31 6.73
C LYS A 70 22.92 2.21 6.79
N LYS A 71 23.11 2.95 7.89
CA LYS A 71 24.39 3.62 8.15
C LYS A 71 24.86 3.37 9.57
#